data_AF-A0A3P9JVN7-F1
#
_entry.id   AF-A0A3P9JVN7-F1
#
_cell.length_a   1.000
_cell.length_b   1.000
_cell.length_c   1.000
_cell.angle_alpha   90.00
_cell.angle_beta   90.00
_cell.angle_gamma   90.00
#
_symmetry.space_group_name_H-M   'P 1'
#
loop_
_entity.id
_entity.type
_entity.pdbx_description
1 polymer ?
#
loop_
_entity_poly.entity_id
_entity_poly.type
_entity_poly.pdbx_seq_one_letter_code
_entity_poly.pdbx_strand_id
1 'polypeptide(L)'
;RRAAPPPLEAGGGGSQHFVIFRNLKSFSSYFCCCFSSRLNQTGLTDKCCLIISSLMSKSSKLRHLDLGNNDLQDSGLKLLSGGLASPLCRLQSLGLSGCMITDTGCALLATAVKSNPSHLRELDLTYNHPGEAGMKLLLAELQDPLSRLEMEHGGELRLQPGPRKYFCGLTLDSNTAHKQLRLTPDLKTVTASRERHPYGDHPERFHFCQVLCAPPLSGRSYWEVEWKQVVHVAVTYRGISRRGTRQECLFGRNQHSWSLCCSGIGYSVLHQNREQVLRSPPSSGSNRVAVYVDHPAGAVSFFRVSEDELVHLHTFSAAFTEPLHAGLAFWFGGSGSRASLCSL
;
A
#
# COMPACT_ATOMS: atom_id res chain seq x y z
N ARG A 1 -32.39 26.78 -18.58
CA ARG A 1 -32.22 25.96 -17.35
C ARG A 1 -32.20 24.50 -17.77
N ARG A 2 -31.04 23.88 -17.93
CA ARG A 2 -30.90 22.43 -18.13
C ARG A 2 -30.43 21.84 -16.81
N ALA A 3 -31.21 20.91 -16.27
CA ALA A 3 -30.99 20.29 -14.97
C ALA A 3 -29.68 19.50 -14.96
N ALA A 4 -28.95 19.58 -13.84
CA ALA A 4 -27.82 18.72 -13.57
C ALA A 4 -28.30 17.25 -13.47
N PRO A 5 -27.53 16.27 -13.98
CA PRO A 5 -27.83 14.87 -13.70
C PRO A 5 -27.61 14.59 -12.20
N PRO A 6 -28.39 13.67 -11.59
CA PRO A 6 -28.30 13.40 -10.16
C PRO A 6 -26.95 12.76 -9.80
N PRO A 7 -26.48 12.93 -8.56
CA PRO A 7 -25.33 12.17 -8.08
C PRO A 7 -25.70 10.69 -8.04
N LEU A 8 -24.82 9.84 -8.56
CA LEU A 8 -24.93 8.39 -8.34
C LEU A 8 -24.64 8.12 -6.87
N GLU A 9 -25.70 7.88 -6.10
CA GLU A 9 -25.61 7.37 -4.74
C GLU A 9 -24.85 6.04 -4.72
N ALA A 10 -23.93 5.93 -3.77
CA ALA A 10 -23.29 4.67 -3.41
C ALA A 10 -24.33 3.76 -2.72
N GLY A 11 -25.05 2.98 -3.53
CA GLY A 11 -25.88 1.89 -3.06
C GLY A 11 -25.00 0.72 -2.57
N GLY A 12 -25.19 0.32 -1.32
CA GLY A 12 -24.42 -0.75 -0.68
C GLY A 12 -24.60 -2.13 -1.31
N GLY A 13 -23.58 -2.97 -1.08
CA GLY A 13 -23.65 -4.42 -1.29
C GLY A 13 -22.82 -4.93 -2.48
N GLY A 14 -21.68 -5.53 -2.16
CA GLY A 14 -21.06 -6.56 -3.01
C GLY A 14 -20.10 -6.03 -4.09
N SER A 15 -18.85 -6.51 -3.99
CA SER A 15 -17.85 -6.49 -5.06
C SER A 15 -17.27 -5.11 -5.37
N GLN A 16 -16.17 -4.75 -4.68
CA GLN A 16 -15.25 -3.72 -5.18
C GLN A 16 -14.64 -4.23 -6.49
N HIS A 17 -15.34 -3.96 -7.60
CA HIS A 17 -14.82 -4.17 -8.94
C HIS A 17 -13.62 -3.23 -9.14
N PHE A 18 -12.48 -3.80 -9.48
CA PHE A 18 -11.40 -3.10 -10.17
C PHE A 18 -12.02 -2.27 -11.31
N VAL A 19 -12.01 -0.95 -11.19
CA VAL A 19 -12.42 -0.08 -12.30
C VAL A 19 -11.29 -0.07 -13.31
N ILE A 20 -11.21 -1.13 -14.12
CA ILE A 20 -10.44 -1.09 -15.37
C ILE A 20 -11.22 -0.13 -16.28
N PHE A 21 -10.71 1.09 -16.48
CA PHE A 21 -11.29 2.04 -17.44
C PHE A 21 -11.15 1.49 -18.86
N ARG A 22 -12.10 0.65 -19.28
CA ARG A 22 -12.12 0.03 -20.63
C ARG A 22 -12.64 0.97 -21.72
N ASN A 23 -13.16 2.17 -21.39
CA ASN A 23 -13.88 3.00 -22.36
C ASN A 23 -13.41 4.47 -22.45
N LEU A 24 -12.83 4.79 -23.63
CA LEU A 24 -12.24 6.08 -24.02
C LEU A 24 -13.22 7.26 -24.02
N LYS A 25 -14.52 7.03 -24.22
CA LYS A 25 -15.53 8.10 -24.34
C LYS A 25 -15.95 8.72 -23.00
N SER A 26 -15.94 7.95 -21.91
CA SER A 26 -16.19 8.47 -20.56
C SER A 26 -15.03 9.35 -20.06
N PHE A 27 -13.80 8.96 -20.42
CA PHE A 27 -12.55 9.59 -19.99
C PHE A 27 -12.41 11.07 -20.39
N SER A 28 -12.84 11.43 -21.59
CA SER A 28 -12.71 12.81 -22.10
C SER A 28 -13.73 13.79 -21.51
N SER A 29 -14.99 13.35 -21.33
CA SER A 29 -16.07 14.26 -20.87
C SER A 29 -15.99 14.56 -19.36
N TYR A 30 -15.53 13.60 -18.54
CA TYR A 30 -15.39 13.77 -17.10
C TYR A 30 -14.26 14.75 -16.74
N PHE A 31 -13.12 14.69 -17.44
CA PHE A 31 -11.94 15.47 -17.09
C PHE A 31 -11.97 16.92 -17.57
N CYS A 32 -12.72 17.24 -18.63
CA CYS A 32 -12.80 18.61 -19.16
C CYS A 32 -13.43 19.61 -18.16
N CYS A 33 -14.12 19.11 -17.14
CA CYS A 33 -14.79 19.91 -16.10
C CYS A 33 -14.08 19.88 -14.74
N CYS A 34 -13.07 19.04 -14.52
CA CYS A 34 -12.53 18.77 -13.19
C CYS A 34 -11.28 19.62 -12.87
N PHE A 35 -11.24 20.13 -11.64
CA PHE A 35 -10.10 20.86 -11.07
C PHE A 35 -9.03 19.91 -10.52
N SER A 36 -9.46 18.75 -10.00
CA SER A 36 -8.61 17.71 -9.43
C SER A 36 -9.05 16.33 -9.94
N SER A 37 -8.12 15.40 -10.11
CA SER A 37 -8.42 14.02 -10.52
C SER A 37 -7.42 13.03 -9.93
N ARG A 38 -7.94 11.94 -9.36
CA ARG A 38 -7.16 10.85 -8.77
C ARG A 38 -7.44 9.56 -9.53
N LEU A 39 -6.42 9.00 -10.16
CA LEU A 39 -6.42 7.75 -10.93
C LEU A 39 -5.48 6.70 -10.31
N ASN A 40 -5.24 6.79 -9.01
CA ASN A 40 -4.37 5.88 -8.26
C ASN A 40 -4.91 4.44 -8.31
N GLN A 41 -4.04 3.44 -8.54
CA GLN A 41 -4.41 2.01 -8.57
C GLN A 41 -5.49 1.63 -9.61
N THR A 42 -5.47 2.26 -10.78
CA THR A 42 -6.47 1.98 -11.85
C THR A 42 -5.96 1.08 -12.97
N GLY A 43 -4.71 0.63 -12.90
CA GLY A 43 -4.10 -0.21 -13.93
C GLY A 43 -3.96 0.54 -15.26
N LEU A 44 -3.49 1.79 -15.19
CA LEU A 44 -3.31 2.63 -16.37
C LEU A 44 -2.36 1.97 -17.39
N THR A 45 -2.72 2.07 -18.67
CA THR A 45 -1.91 1.60 -19.81
C THR A 45 -1.26 2.78 -20.52
N ASP A 46 -0.30 2.52 -21.42
CA ASP A 46 0.30 3.55 -22.27
C ASP A 46 -0.75 4.36 -23.06
N LYS A 47 -1.83 3.70 -23.50
CA LYS A 47 -2.96 4.38 -24.16
C LYS A 47 -3.64 5.37 -23.22
N CYS A 48 -3.76 5.04 -21.94
CA CYS A 48 -4.27 5.95 -20.92
C CYS A 48 -3.35 7.18 -20.78
N CYS A 49 -2.03 6.98 -20.75
CA CYS A 49 -1.05 8.07 -20.67
C CYS A 49 -1.16 9.05 -21.84
N LEU A 50 -1.38 8.56 -23.07
CA LEU A 50 -1.63 9.41 -24.23
C LEU A 50 -2.88 10.30 -24.07
N ILE A 51 -3.96 9.74 -23.54
CA ILE A 51 -5.20 10.50 -23.31
C ILE A 51 -4.98 11.54 -22.22
N ILE A 52 -4.34 11.16 -21.11
CA ILE A 52 -4.04 12.06 -20.00
C ILE A 52 -3.14 13.20 -20.49
N SER A 53 -2.14 12.90 -21.31
CA SER A 53 -1.27 13.89 -21.97
C SER A 53 -2.05 14.88 -22.84
N SER A 54 -2.98 14.37 -23.66
CA SER A 54 -3.91 15.19 -24.46
C SER A 54 -4.85 16.04 -23.59
N LEU A 55 -5.26 15.54 -22.42
CA LEU A 55 -6.09 16.28 -21.47
C LEU A 55 -5.31 17.40 -20.78
N MET A 56 -4.08 17.12 -20.32
CA MET A 56 -3.20 18.12 -19.71
C MET A 56 -2.90 19.27 -20.68
N SER A 57 -2.65 18.97 -21.96
CA SER A 57 -2.35 19.97 -22.99
C SER A 57 -3.57 20.77 -23.48
N LYS A 58 -4.80 20.37 -23.15
CA LYS A 58 -6.02 21.04 -23.62
C LYS A 58 -6.86 21.65 -22.50
N SER A 59 -6.69 21.19 -21.26
CA SER A 59 -7.47 21.65 -20.13
C SER A 59 -6.79 22.83 -19.42
N SER A 60 -7.45 23.98 -19.41
CA SER A 60 -7.05 25.13 -18.60
C SER A 60 -7.46 25.02 -17.13
N LYS A 61 -8.24 23.98 -16.77
CA LYS A 61 -8.85 23.82 -15.44
C LYS A 61 -8.15 22.78 -14.57
N LEU A 62 -7.49 21.79 -15.15
CA LEU A 62 -6.85 20.71 -14.40
C LEU A 62 -5.66 21.27 -13.61
N ARG A 63 -5.74 21.26 -12.28
CA ARG A 63 -4.69 21.74 -11.37
C ARG A 63 -4.03 20.62 -10.59
N HIS A 64 -4.75 19.55 -10.28
CA HIS A 64 -4.21 18.44 -9.50
C HIS A 64 -4.46 17.12 -10.22
N LEU A 65 -3.40 16.34 -10.38
CA LEU A 65 -3.47 15.03 -11.02
C LEU A 65 -2.63 14.03 -10.23
N ASP A 66 -3.29 13.02 -9.66
CA ASP A 66 -2.64 11.93 -8.93
C ASP A 66 -2.75 10.66 -9.76
N LEU A 67 -1.63 10.21 -10.32
CA LEU A 67 -1.47 8.97 -11.09
C LEU A 67 -0.72 7.89 -10.31
N GLY A 68 -0.50 8.09 -9.01
CA GLY A 68 0.36 7.21 -8.22
C GLY A 68 -0.08 5.74 -8.25
N ASN A 69 0.86 4.85 -7.96
CA ASN A 69 0.67 3.42 -7.89
C ASN A 69 0.05 2.81 -9.16
N ASN A 70 0.41 3.37 -10.31
CA ASN A 70 0.25 2.72 -11.60
C ASN A 70 1.63 2.41 -12.14
N ASP A 71 1.79 1.27 -12.80
CA ASP A 71 3.08 0.79 -13.30
C ASP A 71 3.49 1.51 -14.61
N LEU A 72 3.55 2.85 -14.56
CA LEU A 72 3.71 3.73 -15.72
C LEU A 72 5.08 3.60 -16.40
N GLN A 73 6.14 3.43 -15.59
CA GLN A 73 7.53 3.41 -16.04
C GLN A 73 7.93 4.72 -16.76
N ASP A 74 9.15 4.75 -17.29
CA ASP A 74 9.62 5.88 -18.07
C ASP A 74 8.89 6.03 -19.41
N SER A 75 8.33 4.95 -19.96
CA SER A 75 7.52 4.97 -21.18
C SER A 75 6.23 5.77 -20.97
N GLY A 76 5.48 5.50 -19.91
CA GLY A 76 4.30 6.26 -19.53
C GLY A 76 4.65 7.72 -19.24
N LEU A 77 5.76 7.96 -18.54
CA LEU A 77 6.21 9.33 -18.24
C LEU A 77 6.64 10.11 -19.49
N LYS A 78 7.25 9.45 -20.48
CA LYS A 78 7.56 10.05 -21.80
C LYS A 78 6.30 10.56 -22.49
N LEU A 79 5.22 9.80 -22.45
CA LEU A 79 3.94 10.19 -23.04
C LEU A 79 3.32 11.37 -22.29
N LEU A 80 3.36 11.35 -20.96
CA LEU A 80 2.86 12.42 -20.11
C LEU A 80 3.65 13.73 -20.26
N SER A 81 4.96 13.62 -20.46
CA SER A 81 5.87 14.76 -20.60
C SER A 81 5.47 15.71 -21.74
N GLY A 82 4.94 15.17 -22.85
CA GLY A 82 4.44 16.00 -23.96
C GLY A 82 3.24 16.88 -23.57
N GLY A 83 2.37 16.38 -22.69
CA GLY A 83 1.24 17.15 -22.17
C GLY A 83 1.68 18.18 -21.14
N LEU A 84 2.66 17.84 -20.28
CA LEU A 84 3.20 18.74 -19.26
C LEU A 84 3.99 19.91 -19.87
N ALA A 85 4.76 19.66 -20.93
CA ALA A 85 5.52 20.66 -21.67
C ALA A 85 4.63 21.63 -22.47
N SER A 86 3.32 21.34 -22.60
CA SER A 86 2.40 22.22 -23.31
C SER A 86 2.22 23.55 -22.57
N PRO A 87 2.26 24.71 -23.27
CA PRO A 87 2.02 26.01 -22.64
C PRO A 87 0.58 26.18 -22.13
N LEU A 88 -0.34 25.31 -22.55
CA LEU A 88 -1.72 25.29 -22.08
C LEU A 88 -1.89 24.47 -20.79
N CYS A 89 -0.90 23.66 -20.41
CA CYS A 89 -0.94 22.89 -19.19
C CYS A 89 -0.86 23.82 -17.98
N ARG A 90 -1.85 23.73 -17.10
CA ARG A 90 -1.99 24.58 -15.91
C ARG A 90 -1.85 23.78 -14.60
N LEU A 91 -1.32 22.56 -14.69
CA LEU A 91 -1.18 21.64 -13.58
C LEU A 91 -0.26 22.22 -12.49
N GLN A 92 -0.72 22.16 -11.25
CA GLN A 92 -0.03 22.64 -10.05
C GLN A 92 0.49 21.52 -9.17
N SER A 93 -0.17 20.36 -9.16
CA SER A 93 0.25 19.19 -8.39
C SER A 93 0.20 17.94 -9.25
N LEU A 94 1.30 17.18 -9.26
CA LEU A 94 1.44 15.92 -9.97
C LEU A 94 1.91 14.83 -9.01
N GLY A 95 1.06 13.83 -8.78
CA GLY A 95 1.38 12.63 -8.01
C GLY A 95 1.81 11.50 -8.93
N LEU A 96 3.06 11.04 -8.75
CA LEU A 96 3.67 9.93 -9.47
C LEU A 96 4.31 8.91 -8.51
N SER A 97 3.86 8.90 -7.25
CA SER A 97 4.35 7.98 -6.23
C SER A 97 4.20 6.53 -6.68
N GLY A 98 5.25 5.72 -6.60
CA GLY A 98 5.16 4.30 -6.91
C GLY A 98 4.89 3.97 -8.39
N CYS A 99 5.40 4.78 -9.31
CA CYS A 99 5.18 4.63 -10.75
C CYS A 99 6.32 3.92 -11.51
N MET A 100 7.31 3.39 -10.77
CA MET A 100 8.49 2.70 -11.32
C MET A 100 9.33 3.61 -12.24
N ILE A 101 9.42 4.89 -11.88
CA ILE A 101 10.17 5.91 -12.63
C ILE A 101 11.66 5.82 -12.31
N THR A 102 12.51 5.88 -13.33
CA THR A 102 13.97 5.89 -13.18
C THR A 102 14.56 7.30 -13.33
N ASP A 103 15.89 7.41 -13.33
CA ASP A 103 16.61 8.63 -13.68
C ASP A 103 16.28 9.14 -15.09
N THR A 104 16.04 8.23 -16.04
CA THR A 104 15.66 8.54 -17.42
C THR A 104 14.31 9.24 -17.45
N GLY A 105 13.33 8.72 -16.71
CA GLY A 105 12.03 9.37 -16.55
C GLY A 105 12.14 10.73 -15.87
N CYS A 106 13.01 10.87 -14.87
CA CYS A 106 13.27 12.14 -14.21
C CYS A 106 13.85 13.19 -15.16
N ALA A 107 14.75 12.80 -16.07
CA ALA A 107 15.30 13.70 -17.09
C ALA A 107 14.22 14.21 -18.07
N LEU A 108 13.29 13.34 -18.48
CA LEU A 108 12.14 13.71 -19.30
C LEU A 108 11.24 14.71 -18.58
N LEU A 109 10.97 14.47 -17.29
CA LEU A 109 10.16 15.34 -16.46
C LEU A 109 10.83 16.71 -16.27
N ALA A 110 12.13 16.75 -15.98
CA ALA A 110 12.89 17.99 -15.84
C ALA A 110 12.82 18.83 -17.13
N THR A 111 12.98 18.20 -18.29
CA THR A 111 12.86 18.85 -19.60
C THR A 111 11.45 19.42 -19.83
N ALA A 112 10.41 18.67 -19.46
CA ALA A 112 9.03 19.10 -19.62
C ALA A 112 8.68 20.28 -18.71
N VAL A 113 9.15 20.27 -17.45
CA VAL A 113 8.91 21.39 -16.53
C VAL A 113 9.69 22.62 -16.96
N LYS A 114 10.95 22.47 -17.41
CA LYS A 114 11.73 23.59 -17.97
C LYS A 114 11.03 24.26 -19.16
N SER A 115 10.34 23.48 -19.98
CA SER A 115 9.61 23.97 -21.15
C SER A 115 8.33 24.74 -20.78
N ASN A 116 7.73 24.47 -19.62
CA ASN A 116 6.54 25.16 -19.09
C ASN A 116 6.69 25.48 -17.59
N PRO A 117 7.55 26.44 -17.23
CA PRO A 117 8.13 26.52 -15.88
C PRO A 117 7.23 27.09 -14.78
N SER A 118 6.05 27.65 -15.08
CA SER A 118 5.37 28.56 -14.13
C SER A 118 4.18 27.98 -13.34
N HIS A 119 3.85 26.69 -13.50
CA HIS A 119 2.58 26.17 -12.97
C HIS A 119 2.71 25.02 -11.98
N LEU A 120 3.62 24.07 -12.23
CA LEU A 120 3.79 22.93 -11.32
C LEU A 120 4.48 23.41 -10.04
N ARG A 121 3.86 23.13 -8.89
CA ARG A 121 4.32 23.53 -7.55
C ARG A 121 4.57 22.34 -6.64
N GLU A 122 3.87 21.24 -6.86
CA GLU A 122 3.99 20.02 -6.08
C GLU A 122 4.26 18.83 -7.00
N LEU A 123 5.31 18.08 -6.67
CA LEU A 123 5.67 16.86 -7.36
C LEU A 123 5.99 15.76 -6.35
N ASP A 124 5.20 14.69 -6.37
CA ASP A 124 5.43 13.51 -5.54
C ASP A 124 5.99 12.38 -6.41
N LEU A 125 7.25 12.04 -6.19
CA LEU A 125 8.00 10.94 -6.78
C LEU A 125 8.39 9.89 -5.74
N THR A 126 7.76 9.87 -4.56
CA THR A 126 8.05 8.87 -3.52
C THR A 126 7.89 7.44 -4.06
N TYR A 127 8.65 6.49 -3.51
CA TYR A 127 8.58 5.08 -3.95
C TYR A 127 8.88 4.86 -5.45
N ASN A 128 9.78 5.65 -6.04
CA ASN A 128 10.36 5.41 -7.37
C ASN A 128 11.86 5.09 -7.30
N HIS A 129 12.56 5.01 -8.44
CA HIS A 129 14.02 4.87 -8.46
C HIS A 129 14.69 5.99 -9.28
N PRO A 130 14.55 7.26 -8.86
CA PRO A 130 15.05 8.39 -9.63
C PRO A 130 16.58 8.45 -9.77
N GLY A 131 17.33 7.66 -8.99
CA GLY A 131 18.79 7.70 -8.93
C GLY A 131 19.36 9.06 -8.48
N GLU A 132 20.67 9.11 -8.21
CA GLU A 132 21.32 10.38 -7.85
C GLU A 132 21.29 11.39 -9.02
N ALA A 133 21.46 10.90 -10.24
CA ALA A 133 21.45 11.72 -11.45
C ALA A 133 20.08 12.37 -11.68
N GLY A 134 18.98 11.60 -11.62
CA GLY A 134 17.63 12.12 -11.79
C GLY A 134 17.24 13.08 -10.66
N MET A 135 17.61 12.77 -9.41
CA MET A 135 17.46 13.70 -8.28
C MET A 135 18.16 15.04 -8.53
N LYS A 136 19.43 15.01 -8.92
CA LYS A 136 20.22 16.23 -9.17
C LYS A 136 19.64 17.07 -10.31
N LEU A 137 19.19 16.42 -11.39
CA LEU A 137 18.55 17.08 -12.53
C LEU A 137 17.25 17.79 -12.13
N LEU A 138 16.37 17.08 -11.43
CA LEU A 138 15.11 17.65 -10.97
C LEU A 138 15.37 18.80 -9.98
N LEU A 139 16.28 18.66 -9.03
CA LEU A 139 16.62 19.74 -8.10
C LEU A 139 17.18 20.98 -8.81
N ALA A 140 18.02 20.80 -9.84
CA ALA A 140 18.60 21.92 -10.57
C ALA A 140 17.57 22.67 -11.43
N GLU A 141 16.66 21.95 -12.09
CA GLU A 141 15.66 22.56 -12.99
C GLU A 141 14.43 23.07 -12.24
N LEU A 142 14.21 22.62 -10.98
CA LEU A 142 13.02 22.94 -10.18
C LEU A 142 13.31 23.88 -9.00
N GLN A 143 14.50 24.51 -8.97
CA GLN A 143 15.01 25.33 -7.87
C GLN A 143 14.19 26.59 -7.52
N ASP A 144 13.31 27.04 -8.41
CA ASP A 144 12.46 28.23 -8.24
C ASP A 144 10.93 27.99 -8.43
N PRO A 145 10.45 27.00 -9.22
CA PRO A 145 9.01 26.81 -9.41
C PRO A 145 8.27 25.88 -8.42
N LEU A 146 8.93 24.91 -7.77
CA LEU A 146 8.25 23.96 -6.88
C LEU A 146 8.26 24.41 -5.41
N SER A 147 7.08 24.44 -4.78
CA SER A 147 6.95 24.57 -3.33
C SER A 147 7.21 23.25 -2.59
N ARG A 148 7.05 22.10 -3.25
CA ARG A 148 7.22 20.78 -2.63
C ARG A 148 7.65 19.71 -3.65
N LEU A 149 8.80 19.08 -3.40
CA LEU A 149 9.30 17.92 -4.14
C LEU A 149 9.55 16.77 -3.16
N GLU A 150 8.84 15.66 -3.32
CA GLU A 150 8.97 14.48 -2.46
C GLU A 150 9.60 13.34 -3.26
N MET A 151 10.72 12.80 -2.77
CA MET A 151 11.48 11.72 -3.44
C MET A 151 11.88 10.59 -2.48
N GLU A 152 11.25 10.55 -1.30
CA GLU A 152 11.57 9.57 -0.27
C GLU A 152 11.29 8.12 -0.69
N HIS A 153 11.87 7.19 0.06
CA HIS A 153 11.68 5.75 -0.12
C HIS A 153 12.15 5.20 -1.48
N GLY A 154 13.13 5.84 -2.12
CA GLY A 154 13.66 5.37 -3.40
C GLY A 154 14.48 4.07 -3.33
N GLY A 155 14.63 3.36 -4.45
CA GLY A 155 15.49 2.18 -4.54
C GLY A 155 15.13 1.23 -5.69
N GLU A 156 16.03 0.34 -6.08
CA GLU A 156 15.82 -0.58 -7.21
C GLU A 156 14.60 -1.50 -7.03
N LEU A 157 14.30 -1.89 -5.79
CA LEU A 157 13.08 -2.65 -5.44
C LEU A 157 11.79 -1.95 -5.89
N ARG A 158 11.82 -0.62 -6.11
CA ARG A 158 10.67 0.15 -6.60
C ARG A 158 10.35 -0.09 -8.08
N LEU A 159 11.19 -0.82 -8.80
CA LEU A 159 11.00 -1.20 -10.21
C LEU A 159 10.29 -2.55 -10.38
N GLN A 160 9.92 -3.21 -9.28
CA GLN A 160 9.07 -4.40 -9.34
C GLN A 160 7.61 -4.00 -9.60
N PRO A 161 6.84 -4.78 -10.38
CA PRO A 161 5.42 -4.49 -10.58
C PRO A 161 4.59 -4.79 -9.32
N GLY A 162 3.45 -4.10 -9.21
CA GLY A 162 2.46 -4.38 -8.17
C GLY A 162 2.92 -4.09 -6.72
N PRO A 163 2.29 -4.71 -5.71
CA PRO A 163 2.50 -4.39 -4.29
C PRO A 163 3.93 -4.63 -3.77
N ARG A 164 4.69 -5.56 -4.37
CA ARG A 164 6.04 -5.92 -3.90
C ARG A 164 7.03 -4.76 -3.93
N LYS A 165 6.81 -3.78 -4.81
CA LYS A 165 7.58 -2.55 -4.84
C LYS A 165 7.50 -1.74 -3.57
N TYR A 166 6.55 -2.00 -2.67
CA TYR A 166 6.44 -1.37 -1.36
C TYR A 166 7.05 -2.20 -0.23
N PHE A 167 7.89 -3.20 -0.56
CA PHE A 167 8.48 -4.07 0.45
C PHE A 167 9.14 -3.27 1.57
N CYS A 168 8.82 -3.67 2.80
CA CYS A 168 9.41 -3.13 4.01
C CYS A 168 9.96 -4.28 4.87
N GLY A 169 11.22 -4.18 5.26
CA GLY A 169 11.85 -5.15 6.15
C GLY A 169 11.32 -5.00 7.57
N LEU A 170 10.58 -6.02 8.04
CA LEU A 170 10.04 -6.06 9.41
C LEU A 170 10.86 -6.97 10.33
N THR A 171 10.82 -6.69 11.63
CA THR A 171 11.38 -7.53 12.70
C THR A 171 10.36 -7.68 13.82
N LEU A 172 10.42 -8.77 14.57
CA LEU A 172 9.51 -9.05 15.68
C LEU A 172 9.96 -8.30 16.93
N ASP A 173 9.02 -7.62 17.59
CA ASP A 173 9.29 -6.88 18.83
C ASP A 173 9.19 -7.80 20.06
N SER A 174 10.34 -8.17 20.60
CA SER A 174 10.45 -9.02 21.80
C SER A 174 9.86 -8.41 23.06
N ASN A 175 9.68 -7.09 23.14
CA ASN A 175 9.03 -6.41 24.26
C ASN A 175 7.51 -6.60 24.27
N THR A 176 6.93 -6.86 23.09
CA THR A 176 5.49 -7.12 22.94
C THR A 176 5.14 -8.61 23.02
N ALA A 177 6.09 -9.47 22.67
CA ALA A 177 5.87 -10.91 22.54
C ALA A 177 5.36 -11.55 23.84
N HIS A 178 4.26 -12.28 23.77
CA HIS A 178 3.79 -13.08 24.89
C HIS A 178 4.82 -14.14 25.33
N LYS A 179 4.82 -14.50 26.62
CA LYS A 179 5.82 -15.43 27.20
C LYS A 179 5.82 -16.84 26.59
N GLN A 180 4.75 -17.25 25.91
CA GLN A 180 4.70 -18.54 25.19
C GLN A 180 5.14 -18.46 23.72
N LEU A 181 5.63 -17.31 23.28
CA LEU A 181 6.20 -17.14 21.95
C LEU A 181 7.71 -17.20 22.01
N ARG A 182 8.31 -18.09 21.25
CA ARG A 182 9.76 -18.20 21.10
C ARG A 182 10.19 -17.48 19.84
N LEU A 183 10.92 -16.39 20.00
CA LEU A 183 11.50 -15.63 18.90
C LEU A 183 12.89 -16.18 18.58
N THR A 184 13.26 -16.22 17.29
CA THR A 184 14.63 -16.49 16.86
C THR A 184 15.53 -15.28 17.10
N PRO A 185 16.87 -15.46 17.21
CA PRO A 185 17.80 -14.37 17.48
C PRO A 185 17.77 -13.24 16.44
N ASP A 186 17.48 -13.57 15.18
CA ASP A 186 17.32 -12.60 14.07
C ASP A 186 16.00 -11.82 14.11
N LEU A 187 15.11 -12.14 15.06
CA LEU A 187 13.77 -11.56 15.19
C LEU A 187 12.92 -11.68 13.92
N LYS A 188 13.15 -12.71 13.10
CA LYS A 188 12.35 -12.96 11.89
C LYS A 188 11.31 -14.05 12.07
N THR A 189 11.57 -15.01 12.95
CA THR A 189 10.68 -16.15 13.18
C THR A 189 10.16 -16.16 14.60
N VAL A 190 8.88 -16.51 14.74
CA VAL A 190 8.23 -16.80 16.03
C VAL A 190 7.56 -18.17 15.98
N THR A 191 7.75 -18.95 17.05
CA THR A 191 7.11 -20.26 17.24
C THR A 191 6.32 -20.26 18.54
N ALA A 192 5.08 -20.75 18.51
CA ALA A 192 4.27 -20.94 19.70
C ALA A 192 4.73 -22.21 20.46
N SER A 193 5.06 -22.03 21.75
CA SER A 193 5.47 -23.10 22.67
C SER A 193 4.50 -23.21 23.84
N ARG A 194 4.42 -24.38 24.46
CA ARG A 194 3.69 -24.55 25.74
C ARG A 194 4.49 -23.95 26.90
N GLU A 195 5.81 -24.00 26.81
CA GLU A 195 6.73 -23.48 27.81
C GLU A 195 6.74 -21.95 27.78
N ARG A 196 6.80 -21.36 28.99
CA ARG A 196 6.94 -19.91 29.14
C ARG A 196 8.41 -19.54 29.10
N HIS A 197 8.80 -18.77 28.11
CA HIS A 197 10.10 -18.15 28.04
C HIS A 197 10.26 -17.06 29.11
N PRO A 198 11.47 -16.89 29.66
CA PRO A 198 11.75 -15.99 30.77
C PRO A 198 11.89 -14.54 30.29
N TYR A 199 10.95 -14.06 29.47
CA TYR A 199 10.90 -12.64 29.13
C TYR A 199 10.60 -11.81 30.38
N GLY A 200 11.37 -10.74 30.58
CA GLY A 200 11.11 -9.75 31.62
C GLY A 200 9.72 -9.14 31.47
N ASP A 201 9.12 -8.74 32.59
CA ASP A 201 7.86 -8.02 32.54
C ASP A 201 8.03 -6.69 31.82
N HIS A 202 7.07 -6.37 30.94
CA HIS A 202 7.09 -5.17 30.11
C HIS A 202 5.65 -4.67 29.91
N PRO A 203 5.38 -3.36 29.97
CA PRO A 203 4.02 -2.82 29.83
C PRO A 203 3.39 -3.14 28.47
N GLU A 204 4.20 -3.14 27.40
CA GLU A 204 3.74 -3.47 26.05
C GLU A 204 3.55 -4.97 25.79
N ARG A 205 3.87 -5.84 26.76
CA ARG A 205 3.80 -7.29 26.56
C ARG A 205 2.36 -7.77 26.53
N PHE A 206 1.99 -8.46 25.47
CA PHE A 206 0.66 -9.04 25.37
C PHE A 206 0.42 -10.13 26.41
N HIS A 207 -0.79 -10.14 26.96
CA HIS A 207 -1.30 -11.20 27.82
C HIS A 207 -1.71 -12.46 27.04
N PHE A 208 -2.09 -12.32 25.78
CA PHE A 208 -2.41 -13.43 24.87
C PHE A 208 -1.27 -13.67 23.89
N CYS A 209 -1.18 -14.86 23.28
CA CYS A 209 -0.14 -15.28 22.33
C CYS A 209 -0.08 -14.42 21.06
N GLN A 210 0.42 -13.20 21.18
CA GLN A 210 0.54 -12.18 20.14
C GLN A 210 1.90 -11.48 20.24
N VAL A 211 2.34 -10.91 19.13
CA VAL A 211 3.56 -10.12 19.00
C VAL A 211 3.36 -9.05 17.93
N LEU A 212 3.87 -7.85 18.14
CA LEU A 212 3.96 -6.80 17.13
C LEU A 212 5.29 -6.87 16.38
N CYS A 213 5.32 -6.29 15.19
CA CYS A 213 6.53 -6.05 14.44
C CYS A 213 6.93 -4.58 14.49
N ALA A 214 8.22 -4.34 14.23
CA ALA A 214 8.84 -3.04 14.02
C ALA A 214 9.56 -3.00 12.66
N PRO A 215 9.74 -1.83 12.05
CA PRO A 215 9.23 -0.51 12.48
C PRO A 215 7.71 -0.36 12.28
N PRO A 216 7.10 0.73 12.77
CA PRO A 216 5.73 1.10 12.42
C PRO A 216 5.56 1.23 10.90
N LEU A 217 4.37 0.87 10.43
CA LEU A 217 3.96 0.99 9.04
C LEU A 217 3.47 2.42 8.79
N SER A 218 4.10 3.08 7.83
CA SER A 218 3.74 4.44 7.39
C SER A 218 3.70 4.50 5.86
N GLY A 219 2.87 5.39 5.32
CA GLY A 219 2.66 5.51 3.88
C GLY A 219 2.16 4.20 3.26
N ARG A 220 2.97 3.61 2.38
CA ARG A 220 2.70 2.32 1.75
C ARG A 220 3.69 1.28 2.24
N SER A 221 3.20 0.10 2.58
CA SER A 221 4.02 -0.97 3.16
C SER A 221 3.57 -2.34 2.68
N TYR A 222 4.53 -3.20 2.35
CA TYR A 222 4.29 -4.57 1.91
C TYR A 222 5.22 -5.53 2.63
N TRP A 223 4.71 -6.67 3.09
CA TRP A 223 5.54 -7.76 3.62
C TRP A 223 4.89 -9.13 3.38
N GLU A 224 5.72 -10.17 3.39
CA GLU A 224 5.29 -11.56 3.26
C GLU A 224 5.56 -12.32 4.57
N VAL A 225 4.67 -13.26 4.88
CA VAL A 225 4.74 -14.14 6.05
C VAL A 225 4.57 -15.58 5.58
N GLU A 226 5.59 -16.39 5.85
CA GLU A 226 5.48 -17.84 5.78
C GLU A 226 4.89 -18.36 7.09
N TRP A 227 3.90 -19.25 7.02
CA TRP A 227 3.18 -19.75 8.18
C TRP A 227 3.09 -21.28 8.22
N LYS A 228 2.89 -21.84 9.41
CA LYS A 228 2.70 -23.26 9.64
C LYS A 228 1.64 -23.48 10.72
N GLN A 229 0.76 -24.47 10.50
CA GLN A 229 -0.43 -24.75 11.33
C GLN A 229 -1.46 -23.62 11.25
N VAL A 230 -1.72 -22.92 12.36
CA VAL A 230 -2.72 -21.85 12.44
C VAL A 230 -2.03 -20.58 12.92
N VAL A 231 -2.06 -19.55 12.09
CA VAL A 231 -1.43 -18.26 12.36
C VAL A 231 -2.36 -17.14 11.95
N HIS A 232 -2.48 -16.13 12.79
CA HIS A 232 -3.13 -14.87 12.47
C HIS A 232 -2.09 -13.84 12.07
N VAL A 233 -2.19 -13.31 10.86
CA VAL A 233 -1.43 -12.15 10.40
C VAL A 233 -2.33 -10.92 10.52
N ALA A 234 -1.83 -9.85 11.12
CA ALA A 234 -2.67 -8.70 11.45
C ALA A 234 -1.99 -7.37 11.18
N VAL A 235 -2.83 -6.34 11.06
CA VAL A 235 -2.47 -4.93 11.09
C VAL A 235 -3.24 -4.28 12.22
N THR A 236 -2.59 -3.46 13.03
CA THR A 236 -3.19 -2.87 14.23
C THR A 236 -2.65 -1.49 14.53
N TYR A 237 -3.44 -0.65 15.19
CA TYR A 237 -2.87 0.51 15.89
C TYR A 237 -2.01 0.07 17.07
N ARG A 238 -1.06 0.93 17.44
CA ARG A 238 -0.19 0.70 18.60
C ARG A 238 -0.98 0.58 19.90
N GLY A 239 -2.04 1.38 20.06
CA GLY A 239 -2.87 1.46 21.27
C GLY A 239 -3.79 0.26 21.56
N ILE A 240 -3.68 -0.85 20.82
CA ILE A 240 -4.44 -2.07 21.14
C ILE A 240 -4.09 -2.58 22.55
N SER A 241 -5.13 -2.93 23.32
CA SER A 241 -4.99 -3.36 24.72
C SER A 241 -4.07 -4.56 24.87
N ARG A 242 -3.07 -4.46 25.76
CA ARG A 242 -2.15 -5.56 26.07
C ARG A 242 -2.71 -6.57 27.09
N ARG A 243 -3.66 -6.13 27.91
CA ARG A 243 -4.33 -6.87 28.99
C ARG A 243 -5.82 -6.57 28.98
N GLY A 244 -6.64 -7.47 29.53
CA GLY A 244 -8.08 -7.33 29.57
C GLY A 244 -8.79 -8.51 28.92
N THR A 245 -9.96 -8.26 28.36
CA THR A 245 -10.79 -9.31 27.73
C THR A 245 -10.23 -9.75 26.38
N ARG A 246 -10.68 -10.90 25.88
CA ARG A 246 -10.31 -11.39 24.54
C ARG A 246 -10.72 -10.42 23.43
N GLN A 247 -11.83 -9.70 23.59
CA GLN A 247 -12.34 -8.77 22.59
C GLN A 247 -11.48 -7.50 22.53
N GLU A 248 -10.98 -7.03 23.67
CA GLU A 248 -10.10 -5.87 23.75
C GLU A 248 -8.72 -6.17 23.16
N CYS A 249 -8.15 -7.35 23.47
CA CYS A 249 -6.74 -7.62 23.18
C CYS A 249 -6.45 -8.33 21.87
N LEU A 250 -7.31 -9.26 21.41
CA LEU A 250 -6.97 -10.14 20.29
C LEU A 250 -7.12 -9.43 18.94
N PHE A 251 -6.15 -9.62 18.04
CA PHE A 251 -6.23 -9.09 16.69
C PHE A 251 -7.51 -9.50 15.97
N GLY A 252 -8.14 -8.54 15.31
CA GLY A 252 -9.41 -8.68 14.60
C GLY A 252 -10.66 -8.76 15.49
N ARG A 253 -10.52 -8.79 16.83
CA ARG A 253 -11.68 -8.81 17.75
C ARG A 253 -12.10 -7.43 18.27
N ASN A 254 -11.33 -6.40 17.94
CA ASN A 254 -11.59 -5.01 18.28
C ASN A 254 -11.66 -4.15 17.01
N GLN A 255 -11.96 -2.87 17.21
CA GLN A 255 -11.95 -1.84 16.16
C GLN A 255 -10.55 -1.37 15.76
N HIS A 256 -9.51 -1.75 16.50
CA HIS A 256 -8.14 -1.27 16.32
C HIS A 256 -7.28 -2.16 15.43
N SER A 257 -7.81 -3.31 14.99
CA SER A 257 -7.05 -4.31 14.26
C SER A 257 -7.85 -5.05 13.20
N TRP A 258 -7.15 -5.47 12.16
CA TRP A 258 -7.62 -6.25 11.02
C TRP A 258 -6.75 -7.48 10.89
N SER A 259 -7.35 -8.66 10.82
CA SER A 259 -6.60 -9.91 10.85
C SER A 259 -7.03 -10.88 9.76
N LEU A 260 -6.06 -11.60 9.21
CA LEU A 260 -6.22 -12.80 8.39
C LEU A 260 -5.80 -14.01 9.23
N CYS A 261 -6.70 -14.96 9.43
CA CYS A 261 -6.39 -16.29 9.93
C CYS A 261 -5.98 -17.19 8.77
N CYS A 262 -4.81 -17.79 8.88
CA CYS A 262 -4.26 -18.75 7.92
C CYS A 262 -4.26 -20.14 8.55
N SER A 263 -4.79 -21.13 7.85
CA SER A 263 -4.83 -22.52 8.32
C SER A 263 -4.78 -23.51 7.15
N GLY A 264 -4.46 -24.77 7.44
CA GLY A 264 -4.47 -25.84 6.44
C GLY A 264 -5.84 -26.14 5.82
N ILE A 265 -6.93 -25.63 6.39
CA ILE A 265 -8.30 -25.78 5.86
C ILE A 265 -8.77 -24.55 5.07
N GLY A 266 -8.01 -23.45 5.06
CA GLY A 266 -8.35 -22.22 4.34
C GLY A 266 -8.06 -20.95 5.13
N TYR A 267 -8.64 -19.85 4.65
CA TYR A 267 -8.44 -18.51 5.19
C TYR A 267 -9.74 -17.93 5.74
N SER A 268 -9.65 -17.15 6.82
CA SER A 268 -10.74 -16.30 7.30
C SER A 268 -10.21 -14.91 7.64
N VAL A 269 -11.06 -13.89 7.50
CA VAL A 269 -10.73 -12.54 7.95
C VAL A 269 -11.54 -12.16 9.18
N LEU A 270 -10.94 -11.36 10.06
CA LEU A 270 -11.47 -10.98 11.35
C LEU A 270 -11.32 -9.46 11.58
N HIS A 271 -12.43 -8.79 11.85
CA HIS A 271 -12.45 -7.38 12.29
C HIS A 271 -13.68 -7.13 13.16
N GLN A 272 -13.54 -6.37 14.27
CA GLN A 272 -14.62 -6.10 15.23
C GLN A 272 -15.37 -7.36 15.68
N ASN A 273 -14.63 -8.47 15.90
CA ASN A 273 -15.18 -9.75 16.34
C ASN A 273 -16.16 -10.39 15.33
N ARG A 274 -16.14 -9.93 14.08
CA ARG A 274 -16.87 -10.54 12.96
C ARG A 274 -15.89 -11.35 12.12
N GLU A 275 -16.20 -12.63 11.95
CA GLU A 275 -15.42 -13.55 11.12
C GLU A 275 -16.09 -13.82 9.79
N GLN A 276 -15.30 -13.78 8.73
CA GLN A 276 -15.72 -14.18 7.39
C GLN A 276 -14.74 -15.20 6.82
N VAL A 277 -15.23 -16.41 6.57
CA VAL A 277 -14.46 -17.46 5.89
C VAL A 277 -14.36 -17.12 4.40
N LEU A 278 -13.16 -17.23 3.84
CA LEU A 278 -12.88 -16.93 2.44
C LEU A 278 -12.94 -18.20 1.60
N ARG A 279 -13.53 -18.09 0.40
CA ARG A 279 -13.60 -19.17 -0.59
C ARG A 279 -12.31 -19.22 -1.42
N SER A 280 -11.19 -19.50 -0.76
CA SER A 280 -9.89 -19.67 -1.40
C SER A 280 -9.13 -20.82 -0.71
N PRO A 281 -8.94 -21.97 -1.37
CA PRO A 281 -8.22 -23.08 -0.76
C PRO A 281 -6.72 -22.75 -0.63
N PRO A 282 -6.03 -23.32 0.38
CA PRO A 282 -4.57 -23.26 0.44
C PRO A 282 -3.97 -23.86 -0.84
N SER A 283 -2.84 -23.33 -1.31
CA SER A 283 -2.11 -23.96 -2.42
C SER A 283 -1.29 -25.13 -1.88
N SER A 284 -1.17 -26.21 -2.66
CA SER A 284 -0.42 -27.42 -2.27
C SER A 284 1.10 -27.22 -2.16
N GLY A 285 1.61 -26.01 -2.40
CA GLY A 285 3.05 -25.74 -2.53
C GLY A 285 3.61 -24.55 -1.75
N SER A 286 2.78 -23.71 -1.10
CA SER A 286 3.30 -22.56 -0.33
C SER A 286 2.33 -22.08 0.74
N ASN A 287 2.75 -22.15 2.01
CA ASN A 287 2.05 -21.51 3.12
C ASN A 287 2.57 -20.08 3.30
N ARG A 288 2.37 -19.25 2.28
CA ARG A 288 2.81 -17.85 2.32
C ARG A 288 1.67 -16.91 2.01
N VAL A 289 1.55 -15.87 2.83
CA VAL A 289 0.61 -14.77 2.63
C VAL A 289 1.37 -13.46 2.58
N ALA A 290 0.80 -12.49 1.87
CA ALA A 290 1.31 -11.14 1.83
C ALA A 290 0.29 -10.16 2.38
N VAL A 291 0.78 -9.07 2.93
CA VAL A 291 -0.03 -7.94 3.39
C VAL A 291 0.46 -6.69 2.70
N TYR A 292 -0.47 -5.91 2.17
CA TYR A 292 -0.23 -4.60 1.62
C TYR A 292 -1.08 -3.57 2.36
N VAL A 293 -0.46 -2.51 2.85
CA VAL A 293 -1.10 -1.39 3.51
C VAL A 293 -0.91 -0.16 2.64
N ASP A 294 -2.02 0.47 2.24
CA ASP A 294 -2.04 1.82 1.68
C ASP A 294 -2.67 2.74 2.73
N HIS A 295 -1.82 3.34 3.57
CA HIS A 295 -2.25 4.17 4.69
C HIS A 295 -3.01 5.42 4.20
N PRO A 296 -2.51 6.18 3.19
CA PRO A 296 -3.25 7.31 2.62
C PRO A 296 -4.61 6.96 2.01
N ALA A 297 -4.75 5.77 1.40
CA ALA A 297 -6.01 5.31 0.84
C ALA A 297 -6.93 4.65 1.87
N GLY A 298 -6.45 4.37 3.08
CA GLY A 298 -7.23 3.69 4.10
C GLY A 298 -7.47 2.22 3.79
N ALA A 299 -6.51 1.51 3.18
CA ALA A 299 -6.70 0.11 2.76
C ALA A 299 -5.68 -0.85 3.37
N VAL A 300 -6.15 -2.03 3.80
CA VAL A 300 -5.32 -3.19 4.18
C VAL A 300 -5.76 -4.37 3.31
N SER A 301 -4.88 -4.84 2.45
CA SER A 301 -5.13 -5.94 1.52
C SER A 301 -4.30 -7.15 1.88
N PHE A 302 -4.95 -8.31 1.87
CA PHE A 302 -4.34 -9.61 2.12
C PHE A 302 -4.29 -10.42 0.82
N PHE A 303 -3.18 -11.11 0.61
CA PHE A 303 -2.94 -11.94 -0.56
C PHE A 303 -2.38 -13.30 -0.15
N ARG A 304 -2.66 -14.32 -0.94
CA ARG A 304 -1.93 -15.58 -0.94
C ARG A 304 -0.82 -15.48 -1.99
N VAL A 305 0.38 -15.91 -1.64
CA VAL A 305 1.51 -15.97 -2.58
C VAL A 305 1.59 -17.39 -3.17
N SER A 306 1.47 -17.52 -4.48
CA SER A 306 1.47 -18.80 -5.20
C SER A 306 2.36 -18.70 -6.42
N GLU A 307 3.44 -19.49 -6.49
CA GLU A 307 4.38 -19.48 -7.64
C GLU A 307 4.78 -18.04 -8.05
N ASP A 308 5.06 -17.22 -7.03
CA ASP A 308 5.36 -15.78 -7.14
C ASP A 308 4.26 -14.86 -7.67
N GLU A 309 3.04 -15.36 -7.87
CA GLU A 309 1.86 -14.55 -8.13
C GLU A 309 1.09 -14.20 -6.85
N LEU A 310 0.54 -12.99 -6.81
CA LEU A 310 -0.29 -12.51 -5.71
C LEU A 310 -1.77 -12.75 -6.01
N VAL A 311 -2.36 -13.73 -5.32
CA VAL A 311 -3.79 -13.99 -5.38
C VAL A 311 -4.48 -13.20 -4.28
N HIS A 312 -5.28 -12.20 -4.67
CA HIS A 312 -6.05 -11.39 -3.73
C HIS A 312 -7.00 -12.25 -2.90
N LEU A 313 -7.02 -12.03 -1.58
CA LEU A 313 -7.91 -12.71 -0.64
C LEU A 313 -9.01 -11.76 -0.15
N HIS A 314 -8.61 -10.60 0.37
CA HIS A 314 -9.54 -9.65 0.96
C HIS A 314 -8.90 -8.26 1.12
N THR A 315 -9.72 -7.20 1.09
CA THR A 315 -9.30 -5.84 1.42
C THR A 315 -10.27 -5.24 2.43
N PHE A 316 -9.72 -4.74 3.54
CA PHE A 316 -10.43 -3.87 4.45
C PHE A 316 -10.23 -2.41 4.05
N SER A 317 -11.29 -1.61 4.20
CA SER A 317 -11.24 -0.16 4.07
C SER A 317 -11.55 0.49 5.42
N ALA A 318 -10.70 1.40 5.87
CA ALA A 318 -10.85 2.14 7.11
C ALA A 318 -10.10 3.48 7.04
N ALA A 319 -10.60 4.50 7.72
CA ALA A 319 -9.88 5.76 7.87
C ALA A 319 -8.81 5.60 8.96
N PHE A 320 -7.53 5.60 8.57
CA PHE A 320 -6.44 5.46 9.53
C PHE A 320 -6.07 6.81 10.15
N THR A 321 -6.09 6.89 11.48
CA THR A 321 -5.79 8.13 12.22
C THR A 321 -4.37 8.15 12.79
N GLU A 322 -3.72 7.00 12.87
CA GLU A 322 -2.43 6.81 13.52
C GLU A 322 -1.54 5.83 12.73
N PRO A 323 -0.22 5.81 12.98
CA PRO A 323 0.67 4.79 12.42
C PRO A 323 0.22 3.37 12.79
N LEU A 324 0.30 2.46 11.81
CA LEU A 324 -0.08 1.07 11.98
C LEU A 324 1.14 0.22 12.35
N HIS A 325 0.89 -0.97 12.88
CA HIS A 325 1.91 -1.96 13.17
C HIS A 325 1.45 -3.30 12.58
N ALA A 326 2.39 -4.05 11.99
CA ALA A 326 2.13 -5.45 11.68
C ALA A 326 2.14 -6.26 12.98
N GLY A 327 1.39 -7.35 13.00
CA GLY A 327 1.31 -8.25 14.14
C GLY A 327 1.08 -9.69 13.74
N LEU A 328 1.51 -10.59 14.61
CA LEU A 328 1.30 -12.03 14.48
C LEU A 328 0.64 -12.56 15.75
N ALA A 329 -0.35 -13.42 15.60
CA ALA A 329 -1.03 -14.06 16.72
C ALA A 329 -1.20 -15.56 16.50
N PHE A 330 -1.25 -16.29 17.61
CA PHE A 330 -1.25 -17.74 17.65
C PHE A 330 -2.36 -18.24 18.57
N TRP A 331 -2.92 -19.40 18.25
CA TRP A 331 -3.93 -20.01 19.10
C TRP A 331 -3.32 -20.50 20.42
N PHE A 332 -4.01 -20.28 21.52
CA PHE A 332 -3.54 -20.67 22.85
C PHE A 332 -3.45 -22.20 22.94
N GLY A 333 -2.27 -22.73 23.29
CA GLY A 333 -2.02 -24.17 23.35
C GLY A 333 -1.67 -24.84 22.01
N GLY A 334 -1.65 -24.10 20.90
CA GLY A 334 -1.25 -24.58 19.57
C GLY A 334 0.26 -24.79 19.44
N SER A 335 0.80 -25.82 20.10
CA SER A 335 2.23 -26.14 20.04
C SER A 335 2.68 -26.43 18.61
N GLY A 336 3.74 -25.75 18.16
CA GLY A 336 4.33 -25.99 16.84
C GLY A 336 3.78 -25.11 15.71
N SER A 337 2.84 -24.20 16.01
CA SER A 337 2.48 -23.12 15.08
C SER A 337 3.66 -22.16 14.95
N ARG A 338 3.99 -21.77 13.72
CA ARG A 338 5.16 -20.95 13.41
C ARG A 338 4.83 -19.93 12.34
N ALA A 339 5.41 -18.75 12.46
CA ALA A 339 5.41 -17.73 11.43
C ALA A 339 6.81 -17.15 11.23
N SER A 340 7.19 -16.90 9.98
CA SER A 340 8.48 -16.32 9.61
C SER A 340 8.24 -15.14 8.67
N LEU A 341 8.82 -13.97 9.01
CA LEU A 341 8.83 -12.79 8.15
C LEU A 341 9.81 -13.04 6.99
N CYS A 342 9.33 -12.96 5.75
CA CYS A 342 10.16 -13.21 4.56
C CYS A 342 11.03 -12.00 4.21
N SER A 343 12.16 -12.26 3.55
CA SER A 343 12.96 -11.26 2.82
C SER A 343 12.60 -11.31 1.32
N LEU A 344 12.65 -10.16 0.66
CA LEU A 344 12.50 -10.01 -0.79
C LEU A 344 13.75 -9.39 -1.41
#